data_AF-A0A5A9W4S3-F1
#
_entry.id   AF-A0A5A9W4S3-F1
#
_cell.length_a   1.000
_cell.length_b   1.000
_cell.length_c   1.000
_cell.angle_alpha   90.00
_cell.angle_beta   90.00
_cell.angle_gamma   90.00
#
_symmetry.space_group_name_H-M   'P 1'
#
loop_
_entity.id
_entity.type
_entity.pdbx_description
1 polymer ?
#
loop_
_entity_poly.entity_id
_entity_poly.type
_entity_poly.pdbx_seq_one_letter_code
_entity_poly.pdbx_strand_id
1 'polypeptide(L)'
;MTSGGHVQDLFSDPIEARLIEQKSAGTWLLKSWLAKDRASISVQLQAILQVSPLRRFKTPNGYSMSVGSSNCGAWGWISDQKGYRYSAVDPLTQRPWPAMPEAWQHLATEAAELVGFQHFIPDSCLINCYEVGDKMGLHQDKDEEIFEHPIVSVSLGLPIIFMLGGLTRSQAYQKILLEDSDVLIWGGVDRLKYHGVQSLRKGLHPIFGSKRYNLTFRKAK
;
A
#
# COMPACT_ATOMS: atom_id res chain seq x y z
N MET A 1 26.06 -3.99 56.14
CA MET A 1 25.80 -5.13 55.25
C MET A 1 24.68 -4.73 54.29
N THR A 2 25.09 -4.58 53.03
CA THR A 2 24.37 -4.43 51.76
C THR A 2 22.88 -4.11 51.72
N SER A 3 22.62 -2.92 51.20
CA SER A 3 21.45 -2.42 50.48
C SER A 3 21.03 -3.32 49.30
N GLY A 4 19.76 -3.70 49.23
CA GLY A 4 19.14 -4.27 48.03
C GLY A 4 18.39 -3.18 47.25
N GLY A 5 19.02 -2.66 46.21
CA GLY A 5 18.39 -1.73 45.27
C GLY A 5 17.44 -2.47 44.35
N HIS A 6 16.18 -2.05 44.31
CA HIS A 6 15.27 -2.38 43.22
C HIS A 6 15.77 -1.70 41.95
N VAL A 7 16.37 -2.48 41.05
CA VAL A 7 16.62 -2.05 39.68
C VAL A 7 15.27 -2.05 38.97
N GLN A 8 14.70 -0.85 38.80
CA GLN A 8 13.65 -0.64 37.81
C GLN A 8 14.27 -0.94 36.43
N ASP A 9 13.64 -1.87 35.73
CA ASP A 9 13.96 -2.22 34.36
C ASP A 9 13.76 -0.99 33.46
N LEU A 10 14.87 -0.34 33.11
CA LEU A 10 14.92 0.90 32.33
C LEU A 10 14.91 0.63 30.81
N PHE A 11 14.64 -0.60 30.38
CA PHE A 11 14.66 -1.05 28.99
C PHE A 11 13.36 -1.69 28.50
N SER A 12 12.25 -1.54 29.23
CA SER A 12 10.95 -1.68 28.57
C SER A 12 10.79 -0.48 27.63
N ASP A 13 11.18 -0.64 26.36
CA ASP A 13 10.74 0.26 25.30
C ASP A 13 9.25 0.52 25.55
N PRO A 14 8.82 1.79 25.72
CA PRO A 14 7.40 2.05 25.82
C PRO A 14 6.79 1.43 24.56
N ILE A 15 5.77 0.58 24.74
CA ILE A 15 4.92 0.16 23.64
C ILE A 15 4.45 1.47 23.02
N GLU A 16 5.11 1.94 21.96
CA GLU A 16 4.66 3.10 21.20
C GLU A 16 3.22 2.75 20.85
N ALA A 17 2.28 3.47 21.47
CA ALA A 17 0.87 3.19 21.30
C ALA A 17 0.60 3.26 19.80
N ARG A 18 0.35 2.09 19.20
CA ARG A 18 0.04 1.97 17.78
C ARG A 18 -1.20 2.82 17.53
N LEU A 19 -1.01 3.96 16.87
CA LEU A 19 -2.06 4.95 16.69
C LEU A 19 -2.94 4.52 15.51
N ILE A 20 -4.19 4.20 15.82
CA ILE A 20 -5.22 3.80 14.85
C ILE A 20 -6.25 4.92 14.77
N GLU A 21 -6.42 5.50 13.59
CA GLU A 21 -7.30 6.64 13.35
C GLU A 21 -8.39 6.28 12.35
N GLN A 22 -9.66 6.41 12.75
CA GLN A 22 -10.77 6.30 11.80
C GLN A 22 -10.86 7.58 10.97
N LYS A 23 -10.77 7.46 9.64
CA LYS A 23 -10.85 8.59 8.69
C LYS A 23 -12.24 8.75 8.10
N SER A 24 -12.97 7.65 7.94
CA SER A 24 -14.40 7.62 7.63
C SER A 24 -14.99 6.26 8.01
N ALA A 25 -16.29 6.06 7.79
CA ALA A 25 -17.02 4.87 8.28
C ALA A 25 -16.33 3.52 7.96
N GLY A 26 -15.73 3.39 6.78
CA GLY A 26 -14.97 2.21 6.36
C GLY A 26 -13.51 2.47 6.06
N THR A 27 -12.93 3.59 6.51
CA THR A 27 -11.51 3.94 6.26
C THR A 27 -10.74 4.18 7.55
N TRP A 28 -9.59 3.52 7.69
CA TRP A 28 -8.73 3.56 8.86
C TRP A 28 -7.27 3.80 8.47
N LEU A 29 -6.55 4.54 9.30
CA LEU A 29 -5.12 4.80 9.17
C LEU A 29 -4.39 4.26 10.42
N LEU A 30 -3.45 3.34 10.21
CA LEU A 30 -2.56 2.83 11.24
C LEU A 30 -1.21 3.52 11.05
N LYS A 31 -0.84 4.40 11.99
CA LYS A 31 0.36 5.24 11.90
C LYS A 31 1.62 4.47 12.28
N SER A 32 2.65 4.59 11.46
CA SER A 32 3.98 3.97 11.67
C SER A 32 3.92 2.46 11.99
N TRP A 33 2.85 1.78 11.59
CA TRP A 33 2.55 0.41 12.00
C TRP A 33 3.65 -0.58 11.64
N LEU A 34 4.35 -0.31 10.53
CA LEU A 34 5.38 -1.17 9.95
C LEU A 34 6.80 -0.71 10.18
N ALA A 35 7.01 0.20 11.14
CA ALA A 35 8.34 0.78 11.38
C ALA A 35 9.39 -0.29 11.70
N LYS A 36 8.99 -1.36 12.41
CA LYS A 36 9.87 -2.49 12.78
C LYS A 36 10.18 -3.41 11.58
N ASP A 37 9.25 -3.56 10.64
CA ASP A 37 9.37 -4.45 9.48
C ASP A 37 10.02 -3.79 8.26
N ARG A 38 10.14 -2.46 8.27
CA ARG A 38 10.59 -1.63 7.15
C ARG A 38 11.85 -2.13 6.45
N ALA A 39 12.87 -2.53 7.20
CA ALA A 39 14.12 -3.02 6.63
C ALA A 39 13.91 -4.34 5.87
N SER A 40 13.18 -5.28 6.47
CA SER A 40 12.82 -6.57 5.84
C SER A 40 11.97 -6.37 4.59
N ILE A 41 10.94 -5.52 4.68
CA ILE A 41 10.07 -5.15 3.56
C ILE A 41 10.91 -4.56 2.42
N SER A 42 11.88 -3.68 2.71
CA SER A 42 12.75 -3.10 1.69
C SER A 42 13.55 -4.17 0.93
N VAL A 43 14.13 -5.14 1.64
CA VAL A 43 14.90 -6.24 1.01
C VAL A 43 14.00 -7.10 0.12
N GLN A 44 12.83 -7.50 0.63
CA GLN A 44 11.86 -8.31 -0.11
C GLN A 44 11.32 -7.57 -1.34
N LEU A 45 11.05 -6.26 -1.19
CA LEU A 45 10.64 -5.40 -2.30
C LEU A 45 11.71 -5.38 -3.40
N GLN A 46 12.99 -5.20 -3.06
CA GLN A 46 14.06 -5.23 -4.06
C GLN A 46 14.14 -6.60 -4.75
N ALA A 47 14.00 -7.71 -4.03
CA ALA A 47 14.01 -9.05 -4.61
C ALA A 47 12.86 -9.26 -5.61
N ILE A 48 11.64 -8.80 -5.29
CA ILE A 48 10.49 -8.83 -6.21
C ILE A 48 10.79 -8.00 -7.46
N LEU A 49 11.29 -6.78 -7.29
CA LEU A 49 11.55 -5.85 -8.40
C LEU A 49 12.72 -6.30 -9.29
N GLN A 50 13.62 -7.15 -8.80
CA GLN A 50 14.64 -7.80 -9.64
C GLN A 50 14.04 -8.84 -10.59
N VAL A 51 12.97 -9.54 -10.17
CA VAL A 51 12.31 -10.57 -10.99
C VAL A 51 11.26 -9.97 -11.92
N SER A 52 10.42 -9.08 -11.41
CA SER A 52 9.43 -8.31 -12.18
C SER A 52 9.70 -6.81 -12.00
N PRO A 53 10.50 -6.19 -12.90
CA PRO A 53 10.87 -4.79 -12.79
C PRO A 53 9.68 -3.84 -12.89
N LEU A 54 9.85 -2.66 -12.28
CA LEU A 54 8.93 -1.54 -12.46
C LEU A 54 8.82 -1.16 -13.94
N ARG A 55 7.60 -0.84 -14.38
CA ARG A 55 7.36 -0.20 -15.68
C ARG A 55 6.28 0.87 -15.57
N ARG A 56 6.20 1.74 -16.57
CA ARG A 56 5.05 2.63 -16.73
C ARG A 56 4.02 1.93 -17.62
N PHE A 57 2.88 1.54 -17.04
CA PHE A 57 1.80 0.96 -17.82
C PHE A 57 1.20 1.99 -18.79
N LYS A 58 0.65 1.49 -19.90
CA LYS A 58 -0.18 2.30 -20.80
C LYS A 58 -1.63 2.21 -20.34
N THR A 59 -2.30 3.35 -20.26
CA THR A 59 -3.75 3.42 -20.11
C THR A 59 -4.45 2.91 -21.38
N PRO A 60 -5.76 2.58 -21.32
CA PRO A 60 -6.53 2.15 -22.49
C PRO A 60 -6.51 3.17 -23.62
N ASN A 61 -6.43 4.46 -23.27
CA ASN A 61 -6.32 5.56 -24.23
C ASN A 61 -4.89 5.78 -24.77
N GLY A 62 -3.95 4.89 -24.44
CA GLY A 62 -2.57 4.92 -24.96
C GLY A 62 -1.60 5.82 -24.20
N TYR A 63 -2.05 6.60 -23.22
CA TYR A 63 -1.16 7.43 -22.39
C TYR A 63 -0.37 6.58 -21.40
N SER A 64 0.91 6.89 -21.22
CA SER A 64 1.74 6.28 -20.17
C SER A 64 1.38 6.85 -18.79
N MET A 65 1.22 5.98 -17.80
CA MET A 65 1.15 6.38 -16.40
C MET A 65 2.51 6.96 -15.97
N SER A 66 2.51 7.99 -15.12
CA SER A 66 3.76 8.56 -14.60
C SER A 66 4.43 7.63 -13.58
N VAL A 67 3.61 6.94 -12.79
CA VAL A 67 4.01 6.01 -11.73
C VAL A 67 4.60 4.74 -12.33
N GLY A 68 5.76 4.31 -11.80
CA GLY A 68 6.31 2.99 -12.11
C GLY A 68 5.60 1.92 -11.28
N SER A 69 5.15 0.85 -11.92
CA SER A 69 4.37 -0.21 -11.26
C SER A 69 4.90 -1.61 -11.56
N SER A 70 4.75 -2.51 -10.59
CA SER A 70 4.98 -3.95 -10.68
C SER A 70 3.99 -4.68 -9.75
N ASN A 71 4.02 -6.01 -9.68
CA ASN A 71 3.13 -6.78 -8.82
C ASN A 71 3.85 -7.98 -8.19
N CYS A 72 3.26 -8.51 -7.11
CA CYS A 72 3.51 -9.86 -6.62
C CYS A 72 2.19 -10.53 -6.16
N GLY A 73 2.20 -11.85 -5.99
CA GLY A 73 1.03 -12.66 -5.68
C GLY A 73 0.55 -13.52 -6.85
N ALA A 74 -0.58 -14.20 -6.67
CA ALA A 74 -1.17 -15.03 -7.71
C ALA A 74 -1.68 -14.18 -8.89
N TRP A 75 -2.07 -12.93 -8.61
CA TRP A 75 -2.61 -12.00 -9.60
C TRP A 75 -1.90 -10.65 -9.52
N GLY A 76 -1.63 -10.05 -10.68
CA GLY A 76 -1.12 -8.69 -10.80
C GLY A 76 -2.06 -7.83 -11.61
N TRP A 77 -2.28 -6.61 -11.16
CA TRP A 77 -3.03 -5.62 -11.92
C TRP A 77 -2.19 -5.13 -13.09
N ILE A 78 -2.80 -5.09 -14.26
CA ILE A 78 -2.17 -4.61 -15.50
C ILE A 78 -3.09 -3.64 -16.23
N SER A 79 -2.46 -2.72 -16.95
CA SER A 79 -3.12 -1.81 -17.86
C SER A 79 -2.41 -1.81 -19.21
N ASP A 80 -3.21 -1.95 -20.27
CA ASP A 80 -2.79 -1.77 -21.65
C ASP A 80 -3.98 -1.26 -22.48
N GLN A 81 -3.84 -1.24 -23.80
CA GLN A 81 -4.89 -0.82 -24.74
C GLN A 81 -6.16 -1.70 -24.66
N LYS A 82 -6.08 -2.91 -24.08
CA LYS A 82 -7.23 -3.80 -23.91
C LYS A 82 -8.04 -3.52 -22.65
N GLY A 83 -7.60 -2.59 -21.79
CA GLY A 83 -8.28 -2.26 -20.55
C GLY A 83 -7.46 -2.58 -19.30
N TYR A 84 -8.10 -2.38 -18.16
CA TYR A 84 -7.59 -2.73 -16.83
C TYR A 84 -8.06 -4.14 -16.46
N ARG A 85 -7.18 -4.96 -15.89
CA ARG A 85 -7.51 -6.32 -15.45
C ARG A 85 -6.45 -6.90 -14.52
N TYR A 86 -6.84 -7.96 -13.82
CA TYR A 86 -5.90 -8.87 -13.16
C TYR A 86 -5.42 -9.97 -14.12
N SER A 87 -4.13 -10.28 -14.07
CA SER A 87 -3.48 -11.34 -14.84
C SER A 87 -2.58 -12.18 -13.94
N ALA A 88 -2.56 -13.49 -14.14
CA ALA A 88 -1.61 -14.37 -13.45
C ALA A 88 -0.19 -14.28 -14.04
N VAL A 89 -0.06 -13.73 -15.24
CA VAL A 89 1.19 -13.59 -15.99
C VAL A 89 1.60 -12.12 -16.07
N ASP A 90 2.87 -11.85 -15.79
CA ASP A 90 3.51 -10.56 -16.05
C ASP A 90 3.73 -10.38 -17.56
N PRO A 91 3.10 -9.36 -18.21
CA PRO A 91 3.26 -9.17 -19.64
C PRO A 91 4.67 -8.73 -20.09
N LEU A 92 5.57 -8.34 -19.17
CA LEU A 92 6.93 -7.95 -19.50
C LEU A 92 7.84 -9.17 -19.56
N THR A 93 7.75 -10.03 -18.54
CA THR A 93 8.61 -11.22 -18.41
C THR A 93 8.01 -12.46 -19.06
N GLN A 94 6.70 -12.44 -19.36
CA GLN A 94 5.92 -13.58 -19.86
C GLN A 94 5.95 -14.78 -18.91
N ARG A 95 6.12 -14.52 -17.60
CA ARG A 95 6.15 -15.52 -16.53
C ARG A 95 5.11 -15.16 -15.46
N PRO A 96 4.76 -16.10 -14.56
CA PRO A 96 3.98 -15.74 -13.37
C PRO A 96 4.64 -14.61 -12.59
N TRP A 97 3.83 -13.79 -11.92
CA TRP A 97 4.36 -12.79 -10.99
C TRP A 97 5.17 -13.45 -9.86
N PRO A 98 6.14 -12.74 -9.27
CA PRO A 98 6.81 -13.21 -8.06
C PRO A 98 5.78 -13.55 -6.98
N ALA A 99 6.02 -14.63 -6.25
CA ALA A 99 5.17 -14.99 -5.12
C ALA A 99 5.13 -13.83 -4.09
N MET A 100 3.96 -13.60 -3.51
CA MET A 100 3.85 -12.65 -2.40
C MET A 100 4.62 -13.21 -1.20
N PRO A 101 5.51 -12.44 -0.56
CA PRO A 101 6.14 -12.88 0.69
C PRO A 101 5.07 -13.19 1.73
N GLU A 102 5.17 -14.34 2.41
CA GLU A 102 4.21 -14.77 3.44
C GLU A 102 4.05 -13.70 4.54
N ALA A 103 5.16 -13.07 4.94
CA ALA A 103 5.14 -11.96 5.89
C ALA A 103 4.31 -10.76 5.43
N TRP A 104 4.26 -10.46 4.12
CA TRP A 104 3.45 -9.37 3.58
C TRP A 104 1.97 -9.72 3.61
N GLN A 105 1.63 -10.96 3.24
CA GLN A 105 0.25 -11.43 3.31
C GLN A 105 -0.25 -11.38 4.76
N HIS A 106 0.52 -11.94 5.70
CA HIS A 106 0.16 -11.96 7.11
C HIS A 106 -0.05 -10.55 7.67
N LEU A 107 0.88 -9.64 7.41
CA LEU A 107 0.82 -8.25 7.87
C LEU A 107 -0.37 -7.48 7.28
N ALA A 108 -0.73 -7.74 6.02
CA ALA A 108 -1.92 -7.14 5.41
C ALA A 108 -3.22 -7.70 6.01
N THR A 109 -3.27 -9.00 6.28
CA THR A 109 -4.39 -9.67 6.97
C THR A 109 -4.55 -9.13 8.39
N GLU A 110 -3.48 -9.11 9.20
CA GLU A 110 -3.51 -8.58 10.57
C GLU A 110 -3.99 -7.12 10.60
N ALA A 111 -3.47 -6.28 9.69
CA ALA A 111 -3.88 -4.88 9.61
C ALA A 111 -5.37 -4.73 9.31
N ALA A 112 -5.92 -5.54 8.39
CA ALA A 112 -7.33 -5.54 8.04
C ALA A 112 -8.22 -6.02 9.21
N GLU A 113 -7.81 -7.10 9.89
CA GLU A 113 -8.55 -7.69 11.02
C GLU A 113 -8.66 -6.72 12.19
N LEU A 114 -7.61 -5.96 12.48
CA LEU A 114 -7.57 -4.96 13.56
C LEU A 114 -8.65 -3.88 13.43
N VAL A 115 -9.11 -3.62 12.21
CA VAL A 115 -10.15 -2.60 11.93
C VAL A 115 -11.47 -3.23 11.47
N GLY A 116 -11.65 -4.53 11.73
CA GLY A 116 -12.92 -5.23 11.56
C GLY A 116 -13.12 -5.92 10.21
N PHE A 117 -12.14 -5.92 9.31
CA PHE A 117 -12.21 -6.65 8.04
C PHE A 117 -11.68 -8.08 8.20
N GLN A 118 -12.51 -8.94 8.76
CA GLN A 118 -12.19 -10.36 8.98
C GLN A 118 -12.03 -11.12 7.66
N HIS A 119 -11.22 -12.19 7.69
CA HIS A 119 -11.02 -13.11 6.57
C HIS A 119 -10.44 -12.48 5.28
N PHE A 120 -9.79 -11.32 5.39
CA PHE A 120 -9.07 -10.74 4.26
C PHE A 120 -7.75 -11.47 4.03
N ILE A 121 -7.66 -12.22 2.93
CA ILE A 121 -6.44 -12.93 2.52
C ILE A 121 -6.07 -12.42 1.12
N PRO A 122 -5.12 -11.48 0.98
CA PRO A 122 -4.79 -10.93 -0.33
C PRO A 122 -4.11 -11.97 -1.22
N ASP A 123 -4.51 -11.99 -2.49
CA ASP A 123 -3.90 -12.80 -3.55
C ASP A 123 -3.20 -11.93 -4.60
N SER A 124 -3.27 -10.61 -4.45
CA SER A 124 -2.64 -9.61 -5.29
C SER A 124 -2.02 -8.49 -4.46
N CYS A 125 -0.81 -8.07 -4.83
CA CYS A 125 -0.21 -6.84 -4.34
C CYS A 125 0.34 -6.02 -5.52
N LEU A 126 -0.25 -4.85 -5.75
CA LEU A 126 0.26 -3.85 -6.68
C LEU A 126 1.33 -3.02 -5.98
N ILE A 127 2.50 -2.95 -6.61
CA ILE A 127 3.63 -2.17 -6.15
C ILE A 127 3.72 -0.92 -7.02
N ASN A 128 3.54 0.24 -6.40
CA ASN A 128 3.71 1.54 -7.06
C ASN A 128 4.97 2.24 -6.55
N CYS A 129 5.76 2.80 -7.45
CA CYS A 129 6.94 3.63 -7.20
C CYS A 129 6.70 5.02 -7.77
N TYR A 130 6.74 6.02 -6.89
CA TYR A 130 6.57 7.43 -7.22
C TYR A 130 7.93 8.11 -7.12
N GLU A 131 8.30 8.83 -8.18
CA GLU A 131 9.38 9.80 -8.20
C GLU A 131 8.85 11.22 -7.97
N VAL A 132 9.74 12.17 -7.69
CA VAL A 132 9.34 13.57 -7.43
C VAL A 132 8.53 14.12 -8.61
N GLY A 133 7.33 14.63 -8.32
CA GLY A 133 6.39 15.12 -9.32
C GLY A 133 5.31 14.11 -9.73
N ASP A 134 5.56 12.80 -9.57
CA ASP A 134 4.57 11.77 -9.88
C ASP A 134 3.31 11.93 -9.04
N LYS A 135 2.15 11.67 -9.65
CA LYS A 135 0.84 11.74 -9.03
C LYS A 135 -0.06 10.63 -9.57
N MET A 136 -1.16 10.38 -8.89
CA MET A 136 -2.23 9.52 -9.39
C MET A 136 -3.55 10.24 -9.20
N GLY A 137 -4.22 10.54 -10.31
CA GLY A 137 -5.51 11.24 -10.29
C GLY A 137 -6.60 10.41 -9.59
N LEU A 138 -7.74 11.05 -9.33
CA LEU A 138 -8.87 10.36 -8.73
C LEU A 138 -9.31 9.18 -9.59
N HIS A 139 -9.41 8.00 -8.98
CA HIS A 139 -9.87 6.75 -9.59
C HIS A 139 -10.56 5.88 -8.53
N GLN A 140 -11.17 4.79 -8.97
CA GLN A 140 -11.73 3.76 -8.11
C GLN A 140 -11.01 2.46 -8.43
N ASP A 141 -10.80 1.64 -7.41
CA ASP A 141 -10.36 0.27 -7.56
C ASP A 141 -11.61 -0.59 -7.71
N LYS A 142 -11.93 -0.94 -8.95
CA LYS A 142 -13.19 -1.60 -9.34
C LYS A 142 -12.98 -2.75 -10.32
N ASP A 143 -11.75 -3.26 -10.37
CA ASP A 143 -11.34 -4.33 -11.29
C ASP A 143 -11.27 -5.70 -10.59
N GLU A 144 -11.50 -5.74 -9.27
CA GLU A 144 -11.64 -6.97 -8.48
C GLU A 144 -13.00 -7.62 -8.72
N GLU A 145 -13.09 -8.94 -8.51
CA GLU A 145 -14.36 -9.68 -8.66
C GLU A 145 -15.33 -9.46 -7.49
N ILE A 146 -14.79 -9.24 -6.29
CA ILE A 146 -15.52 -9.21 -5.02
C ILE A 146 -15.11 -7.93 -4.26
N PHE A 147 -16.09 -7.12 -3.85
CA PHE A 147 -15.87 -5.80 -3.21
C PHE A 147 -16.11 -5.83 -1.69
N GLU A 148 -16.43 -7.00 -1.14
CA GLU A 148 -16.60 -7.23 0.30
C GLU A 148 -15.26 -7.12 1.04
N HIS A 149 -14.16 -7.42 0.35
CA HIS A 149 -12.81 -7.31 0.89
C HIS A 149 -12.27 -5.87 0.83
N PRO A 150 -11.52 -5.42 1.86
CA PRO A 150 -10.92 -4.10 1.87
C PRO A 150 -9.77 -4.02 0.87
N ILE A 151 -9.27 -2.80 0.71
CA ILE A 151 -7.94 -2.54 0.19
C ILE A 151 -7.04 -2.16 1.36
N VAL A 152 -5.88 -2.81 1.46
CA VAL A 152 -4.84 -2.49 2.43
C VAL A 152 -3.65 -1.87 1.70
N SER A 153 -3.32 -0.63 2.02
CA SER A 153 -2.33 0.19 1.33
C SER A 153 -1.21 0.61 2.27
N VAL A 154 -0.06 -0.02 2.12
CA VAL A 154 1.17 0.28 2.87
C VAL A 154 1.94 1.41 2.19
N SER A 155 2.43 2.37 2.97
CA SER A 155 3.28 3.47 2.50
C SER A 155 4.73 3.28 2.95
N LEU A 156 5.68 3.52 2.05
CA LEU A 156 7.12 3.39 2.29
C LEU A 156 7.84 4.57 1.64
N GLY A 157 8.82 5.15 2.33
CA GLY A 157 9.63 6.25 1.79
C GLY A 157 9.00 7.62 1.96
N LEU A 158 9.13 8.47 0.94
CA LEU A 158 8.71 9.86 1.06
C LEU A 158 7.20 10.01 1.36
N PRO A 159 6.82 11.00 2.19
CA PRO A 159 5.43 11.24 2.52
C PRO A 159 4.64 11.79 1.32
N ILE A 160 3.35 11.46 1.26
CA ILE A 160 2.45 11.93 0.19
C ILE A 160 1.08 12.32 0.75
N ILE A 161 0.40 13.24 0.07
CA ILE A 161 -1.00 13.56 0.36
C ILE A 161 -1.89 12.61 -0.43
N PHE A 162 -2.56 11.71 0.29
CA PHE A 162 -3.66 10.90 -0.21
C PHE A 162 -4.95 11.72 -0.22
N MET A 163 -5.75 11.53 -1.26
CA MET A 163 -7.04 12.18 -1.46
C MET A 163 -8.13 11.10 -1.35
N LEU A 164 -8.95 11.16 -0.31
CA LEU A 164 -10.12 10.28 -0.13
C LEU A 164 -11.39 11.04 -0.50
N GLY A 165 -11.95 10.74 -1.67
CA GLY A 165 -13.17 11.35 -2.22
C GLY A 165 -14.46 10.66 -1.77
N GLY A 166 -15.53 10.91 -2.53
CA GLY A 166 -16.82 10.25 -2.36
C GLY A 166 -17.04 9.11 -3.36
N LEU A 167 -18.29 8.63 -3.45
CA LEU A 167 -18.71 7.61 -4.43
C LEU A 167 -18.81 8.16 -5.86
N THR A 168 -18.86 9.49 -6.01
CA THR A 168 -18.83 10.18 -7.30
C THR A 168 -17.57 11.03 -7.42
N ARG A 169 -17.08 11.20 -8.65
CA ARG A 169 -15.81 11.90 -8.94
C ARG A 169 -15.82 13.38 -8.53
N SER A 170 -16.97 14.02 -8.53
CA SER A 170 -17.14 15.45 -8.24
C SER A 170 -17.22 15.77 -6.75
N GLN A 171 -17.42 14.77 -5.89
CA GLN A 171 -17.45 14.99 -4.45
C GLN A 171 -16.09 15.47 -3.93
N ALA A 172 -16.13 16.39 -2.96
CA ALA A 172 -14.92 16.87 -2.31
C ALA A 172 -14.14 15.72 -1.65
N TYR A 173 -12.82 15.83 -1.68
CA TYR A 173 -11.93 14.84 -1.06
C TYR A 173 -11.33 15.36 0.25
N GLN A 174 -11.23 14.46 1.22
CA GLN A 174 -10.40 14.64 2.41
C GLN A 174 -8.94 14.41 2.04
N LYS A 175 -8.04 15.22 2.63
CA LYS A 175 -6.59 15.04 2.49
C LYS A 175 -6.06 14.29 3.70
N ILE A 176 -5.29 13.24 3.45
CA ILE A 176 -4.65 12.41 4.47
C ILE A 176 -3.16 12.39 4.17
N LEU A 177 -2.33 12.82 5.11
CA LEU A 177 -0.88 12.68 5.01
C LEU A 177 -0.52 11.22 5.30
N LEU A 178 0.07 10.54 4.32
CA LEU A 178 0.64 9.20 4.48
C LEU A 178 2.15 9.32 4.53
N GLU A 179 2.74 8.77 5.58
CA GLU A 179 4.16 8.79 5.86
C GLU A 179 4.76 7.38 5.71
N ASP A 180 6.07 7.28 5.88
CA ASP A 180 6.74 5.98 5.87
C ASP A 180 6.16 5.07 6.96
N SER A 181 5.94 3.81 6.60
CA SER A 181 5.41 2.76 7.48
C SER A 181 3.94 2.91 7.91
N ASP A 182 3.21 3.88 7.36
CA ASP A 182 1.75 3.99 7.52
C ASP A 182 1.01 2.92 6.73
N VAL A 183 -0.12 2.44 7.27
CA VAL A 183 -1.07 1.55 6.59
C VAL A 183 -2.44 2.21 6.53
N LEU A 184 -2.92 2.48 5.31
CA LEU A 184 -4.28 2.96 5.06
C LEU A 184 -5.15 1.80 4.60
N ILE A 185 -6.31 1.63 5.20
CA ILE A 185 -7.24 0.54 4.92
C ILE A 185 -8.59 1.15 4.58
N TRP A 186 -9.20 0.78 3.46
CA TRP A 186 -10.57 1.17 3.16
C TRP A 186 -11.39 0.02 2.58
N GLY A 187 -12.62 -0.12 3.05
CA GLY A 187 -13.55 -1.19 2.66
C GLY A 187 -14.99 -0.85 3.03
N GLY A 188 -15.89 -1.83 2.92
CA GLY A 188 -17.32 -1.65 3.20
C GLY A 188 -17.92 -0.50 2.36
N VAL A 189 -18.62 0.42 3.03
CA VAL A 189 -19.25 1.59 2.37
C VAL A 189 -18.24 2.52 1.66
N ASP A 190 -16.95 2.43 2.01
CA ASP A 190 -15.88 3.24 1.45
C ASP A 190 -15.09 2.51 0.35
N ARG A 191 -15.36 1.22 0.11
CA ARG A 191 -14.58 0.36 -0.80
C ARG A 191 -14.41 0.93 -2.20
N LEU A 192 -15.45 1.59 -2.71
CA LEU A 192 -15.52 2.17 -4.04
C LEU A 192 -15.44 3.71 -4.02
N LYS A 193 -14.89 4.32 -2.96
CA LYS A 193 -14.63 5.76 -2.99
C LYS A 193 -13.55 6.11 -4.02
N TYR A 194 -13.79 7.21 -4.73
CA TYR A 194 -12.77 7.83 -5.54
C TYR A 194 -11.58 8.22 -4.67
N HIS A 195 -10.38 7.89 -5.10
CA HIS A 195 -9.18 8.25 -4.37
C HIS A 195 -7.98 8.44 -5.30
N GLY A 196 -6.90 9.01 -4.77
CA GLY A 196 -5.68 9.24 -5.51
C GLY A 196 -4.62 9.88 -4.63
N VAL A 197 -3.51 10.31 -5.23
CA VAL A 197 -2.44 11.00 -4.51
C VAL A 197 -2.02 12.27 -5.25
N GLN A 198 -1.72 13.32 -4.48
CA GLN A 198 -1.12 14.53 -5.03
C GLN A 198 0.32 14.28 -5.50
N SER A 199 0.89 15.24 -6.23
CA SER A 199 2.27 15.14 -6.67
C SER A 199 3.24 14.94 -5.51
N LEU A 200 4.10 13.93 -5.63
CA LEU A 200 5.15 13.65 -4.65
C LEU A 200 6.10 14.85 -4.57
N ARG A 201 6.31 15.35 -3.36
CA ARG A 201 7.20 16.49 -3.10
C ARG A 201 8.65 16.02 -3.01
N LYS A 202 9.58 16.94 -3.27
CA LYS A 202 11.02 16.69 -3.09
C LYS A 202 11.31 16.37 -1.62
N GLY A 203 12.14 15.37 -1.39
CA GLY A 203 12.62 14.97 -0.07
C GLY A 203 13.68 13.88 -0.18
N LEU A 204 14.18 13.43 0.97
CA LEU A 204 15.10 12.30 1.06
C LEU A 204 14.68 11.38 2.22
N HIS A 205 14.44 10.10 1.90
CA HIS A 205 14.21 9.04 2.87
C HIS A 205 15.49 8.21 3.06
N PRO A 206 15.86 7.81 4.30
CA PRO A 206 17.10 7.08 4.57
C PRO A 206 17.28 5.78 3.79
N ILE A 207 16.18 5.07 3.49
CA ILE A 207 16.22 3.76 2.79
C ILE A 207 15.87 3.89 1.30
N PHE A 208 14.94 4.78 0.97
CA PHE A 208 14.33 4.83 -0.37
C PHE A 208 14.78 6.06 -1.18
N GLY A 209 15.68 6.88 -0.65
CA GLY A 209 16.16 8.08 -1.30
C GLY A 209 15.01 9.04 -1.61
N SER A 210 14.96 9.54 -2.84
CA SER A 210 13.94 10.48 -3.31
C SER A 210 12.62 9.83 -3.78
N LYS A 211 12.40 8.56 -3.43
CA LYS A 211 11.25 7.77 -3.90
C LYS A 211 10.24 7.51 -2.79
N ARG A 212 9.00 7.27 -3.21
CA ARG A 212 7.95 6.64 -2.39
C ARG A 212 7.53 5.33 -3.04
N TYR A 213 7.39 4.29 -2.23
CA TYR A 213 6.72 3.07 -2.62
C TYR A 213 5.37 2.93 -1.94
N ASN A 214 4.47 2.22 -2.59
CA ASN A 214 3.19 1.84 -2.05
C ASN A 214 2.86 0.40 -2.44
N LEU A 215 2.54 -0.40 -1.44
CA LEU A 215 2.13 -1.80 -1.62
C LEU A 215 0.62 -1.85 -1.38
N THR A 216 -0.15 -2.17 -2.40
CA THR A 216 -1.62 -2.20 -2.32
C THR A 216 -2.11 -3.63 -2.46
N PHE A 217 -2.51 -4.20 -1.33
CA PHE A 217 -2.98 -5.57 -1.19
C PHE A 217 -4.48 -5.64 -1.44
N ARG A 218 -4.89 -6.63 -2.23
CA ARG A 218 -6.28 -6.85 -2.63
C ARG A 218 -6.57 -8.34 -2.73
N LYS A 219 -7.86 -8.67 -2.60
CA LYS A 219 -8.44 -9.94 -3.03
C LYS A 219 -9.02 -9.72 -4.43
N ALA A 220 -8.27 -10.12 -5.45
CA ALA A 220 -8.60 -9.85 -6.84
C ALA A 220 -9.60 -10.86 -7.43
N LYS A 221 -9.46 -12.13 -7.04
CA LYS A 221 -10.26 -13.28 -7.48
C LYS A 221 -10.82 -14.05 -6.29
#